data_AF-A0A0D0FSC1-F1
#
_entry.id   AF-A0A0D0FSC1-F1
#
_cell.length_a   1.000
_cell.length_b   1.000
_cell.length_c   1.000
_cell.angle_alpha   90.00
_cell.angle_beta   90.00
_cell.angle_gamma   90.00
#
_symmetry.space_group_name_H-M   'P 1'
#
loop_
_entity.id
_entity.type
_entity.pdbx_description
1 polymer ?
#
loop_
_entity_poly.entity_id
_entity_poly.type
_entity_poly.pdbx_seq_one_letter_code
_entity_poly.pdbx_strand_id
1 'polypeptide(L)'
;MIKGMKLQKAIIVMVLAIIAFAAYMIMSSNGVKWSKYILEICGLFLMLGGLLFLYPILFARKDKEGCVELDPDVPVETGKPIED
;
A
#
# COMPACT_ATOMS: atom_id res chain seq x y z
N MET A 1 -4.34 -18.99 -0.48
CA MET A 1 -3.04 -18.33 -0.26
C MET A 1 -2.47 -18.03 -1.62
N ILE A 2 -2.58 -16.78 -2.06
CA ILE A 2 -2.00 -16.25 -3.30
C ILE A 2 -1.06 -15.15 -2.85
N LYS A 3 0.23 -15.29 -3.17
CA LYS A 3 1.33 -14.58 -2.50
C LYS A 3 1.41 -13.08 -2.88
N GLY A 4 0.60 -12.65 -3.86
CA GLY A 4 0.34 -11.25 -4.25
C GLY A 4 -0.51 -10.40 -3.28
N MET A 5 -0.92 -10.93 -2.12
CA MET A 5 -1.77 -10.22 -1.16
C MET A 5 -1.16 -8.94 -0.56
N LYS A 6 0.17 -8.72 -0.63
CA LYS A 6 0.81 -7.54 0.00
C LYS A 6 0.46 -6.24 -0.72
N LEU A 7 0.55 -6.23 -2.05
CA LEU A 7 0.19 -5.06 -2.85
C LEU A 7 -1.32 -4.83 -2.88
N GLN A 8 -2.12 -5.90 -2.97
CA GLN A 8 -3.58 -5.81 -2.89
C GLN A 8 -4.06 -5.17 -1.58
N LYS A 9 -3.43 -5.50 -0.44
CA LYS A 9 -3.74 -4.88 0.85
C LYS A 9 -3.47 -3.38 0.83
N ALA A 10 -2.33 -2.94 0.26
CA ALA A 10 -2.01 -1.53 0.13
C ALA A 10 -3.06 -0.78 -0.71
N ILE A 11 -3.50 -1.39 -1.82
CA ILE A 11 -4.54 -0.84 -2.68
C ILE A 11 -5.88 -0.74 -1.94
N ILE A 12 -6.30 -1.78 -1.20
CA ILE A 12 -7.53 -1.75 -0.41
C ILE A 12 -7.51 -0.61 0.62
N VAL A 13 -6.38 -0.44 1.31
CA VAL A 13 -6.20 0.65 2.30
C VAL A 13 -6.28 2.02 1.62
N MET A 14 -5.68 2.20 0.43
CA MET A 14 -5.79 3.43 -0.34
C MET A 14 -7.22 3.73 -0.79
N VAL A 15 -7.97 2.74 -1.27
CA VAL A 15 -9.38 2.91 -1.64
C VAL A 15 -10.23 3.34 -0.43
N LEU A 16 -10.00 2.72 0.72
CA LEU A 16 -10.67 3.12 1.97
C LEU A 16 -10.32 4.56 2.38
N ALA A 17 -9.07 4.99 2.21
CA ALA A 17 -8.67 6.38 2.43
C ALA A 17 -9.45 7.33 1.51
N ILE A 18 -9.54 7.04 0.21
CA ILE A 18 -10.27 7.87 -0.74
C ILE A 18 -11.75 7.99 -0.36
N ILE A 19 -12.38 6.90 0.05
CA ILE A 19 -13.79 6.90 0.50
C ILE A 19 -13.94 7.74 1.78
N ALA A 20 -13.03 7.59 2.75
CA ALA A 20 -13.04 8.40 3.97
C ALA A 20 -12.84 9.90 3.67
N PHE A 21 -12.01 10.24 2.68
CA PHE A 21 -11.83 11.61 2.22
C PHE A 21 -13.09 12.20 1.60
N ALA A 22 -13.78 11.42 0.75
CA ALA A 22 -15.05 11.83 0.18
C ALA A 22 -16.11 12.07 1.28
N ALA A 23 -16.17 11.19 2.28
CA ALA A 23 -17.04 11.37 3.45
C ALA A 23 -16.69 12.64 4.24
N TYR A 24 -15.39 12.91 4.44
CA TYR A 24 -14.92 14.15 5.06
C TYR A 24 -15.41 15.39 4.29
N MET A 25 -15.27 15.43 2.95
CA MET A 25 -15.73 16.58 2.17
C MET A 25 -17.21 16.87 2.38
N ILE A 26 -18.06 15.83 2.38
CA ILE A 26 -19.50 15.97 2.61
C ILE A 26 -19.77 16.46 4.04
N MET A 27 -19.12 15.87 5.05
CA MET A 27 -19.30 16.27 6.45
C MET A 27 -18.81 17.69 6.73
N SER A 28 -17.70 18.08 6.12
CA SER A 28 -17.12 19.42 6.23
C SER A 28 -18.04 20.46 5.61
N SER A 29 -18.62 20.17 4.44
CA SER A 29 -19.60 21.05 3.80
C SER A 29 -20.87 21.26 4.65
N ASN A 30 -21.23 20.28 5.48
CA ASN A 30 -22.38 20.36 6.37
C ASN A 30 -22.04 20.96 7.76
N GLY A 31 -20.83 21.49 7.96
CA GLY A 31 -20.43 22.14 9.22
C GLY A 31 -20.28 21.17 10.40
N VAL A 32 -20.12 19.87 10.14
CA VAL A 32 -19.98 18.86 11.20
C VAL A 32 -18.61 19.02 11.87
N LYS A 33 -18.59 19.43 13.14
CA LYS A 33 -17.36 19.72 13.91
C LYS A 33 -16.39 18.54 14.03
N TRP A 34 -16.91 17.30 13.93
CA TRP A 34 -16.12 16.07 14.00
C TRP A 34 -15.47 15.67 12.66
N SER A 35 -15.74 16.40 11.58
CA SER A 35 -15.14 16.15 10.25
C SER A 35 -13.61 16.17 10.29
N LYS A 36 -13.00 17.03 11.14
CA LYS A 36 -11.53 17.09 11.30
C LYS A 36 -10.91 15.75 11.72
N TYR A 37 -11.58 14.97 12.58
CA TYR A 37 -11.06 13.68 13.04
C TYR A 37 -11.14 12.63 11.93
N ILE A 38 -12.17 12.70 11.06
CA ILE A 38 -12.25 11.86 9.87
C ILE A 38 -11.11 12.19 8.90
N LEU A 39 -10.76 13.48 8.74
CA LEU A 39 -9.63 13.89 7.91
C LEU A 39 -8.29 13.36 8.47
N GLU A 40 -8.07 13.43 9.78
CA GLU A 40 -6.88 12.87 10.43
C GLU A 40 -6.76 11.36 10.20
N ILE A 41 -7.85 10.61 10.39
CA ILE A 41 -7.91 9.16 10.12
C ILE A 41 -7.62 8.90 8.64
N CYS A 42 -8.22 9.68 7.75
CA CYS A 42 -7.99 9.56 6.32
C CYS A 42 -6.50 9.74 5.96
N GLY A 43 -5.84 10.74 6.54
CA GLY A 43 -4.41 10.96 6.39
C GLY A 43 -3.58 9.77 6.89
N LEU A 44 -3.92 9.21 8.05
CA LEU A 44 -3.26 8.01 8.58
C LEU A 44 -3.41 6.79 7.65
N PHE A 45 -4.60 6.54 7.12
CA PHE A 45 -4.84 5.46 6.17
C PHE A 45 -4.03 5.66 4.88
N LEU A 46 -3.92 6.89 4.39
CA LEU A 46 -3.13 7.21 3.20
C LEU A 46 -1.62 7.01 3.45
N MET A 47 -1.10 7.43 4.60
CA MET A 47 0.29 7.19 4.98
C MET A 47 0.60 5.70 5.12
N LEU A 48 -0.25 4.94 5.80
CA LEU A 48 -0.09 3.50 5.98
C LEU A 48 -0.21 2.75 4.64
N GLY A 49 -1.18 3.12 3.80
CA GLY A 49 -1.37 2.57 2.46
C GLY A 49 -0.16 2.84 1.57
N GLY A 50 0.36 4.07 1.60
CA GLY A 50 1.57 4.46 0.88
C GLY A 50 2.80 3.70 1.36
N LEU A 51 2.97 3.50 2.67
CA LEU A 51 4.08 2.72 3.22
C LEU A 51 4.00 1.24 2.82
N LEU A 52 2.80 0.64 2.87
CA LEU A 52 2.56 -0.74 2.43
C LEU A 52 2.76 -0.91 0.93
N PHE A 53 2.46 0.12 0.13
CA PHE A 53 2.70 0.14 -1.30
C PHE A 53 4.20 0.28 -1.63
N LEU A 54 4.91 1.12 -0.88
CA LEU A 54 6.32 1.39 -1.09
C LEU A 54 7.22 0.22 -0.64
N TYR A 55 6.83 -0.50 0.42
CA TYR A 55 7.58 -1.65 0.95
C TYR A 55 7.99 -2.67 -0.13
N PRO A 56 7.08 -3.28 -0.91
CA PRO A 56 7.48 -4.24 -1.94
C PRO A 56 8.34 -3.62 -3.04
N ILE A 57 8.21 -2.33 -3.34
CA ILE A 57 9.00 -1.63 -4.37
C ILE A 57 10.46 -1.46 -3.91
N LEU A 58 10.67 -1.04 -2.66
CA LEU A 58 12.02 -0.84 -2.10
C LEU A 58 12.77 -2.17 -1.90
N PHE A 59 12.04 -3.24 -1.61
CA PHE A 59 12.60 -4.57 -1.37
C PHE A 59 12.46 -5.50 -2.59
N ALA A 60 12.04 -4.99 -3.74
CA ALA A 60 12.02 -5.76 -4.98
C ALA A 60 13.46 -6.11 -5.37
N ARG A 61 13.72 -7.38 -5.66
CA ARG A 61 15.07 -7.84 -5.99
C ARG A 61 15.45 -7.38 -7.39
N LYS A 62 16.73 -7.05 -7.58
CA LYS A 62 17.33 -6.90 -8.91
C LYS A 62 17.67 -8.30 -9.43
N ASP A 63 17.20 -8.59 -10.64
CA ASP A 63 17.60 -9.76 -11.40
C ASP A 63 19.04 -9.61 -11.94
N LYS A 64 19.65 -10.70 -12.40
CA LYS A 64 21.03 -10.79 -12.91
C LYS A 64 21.30 -9.80 -14.06
N GLU A 65 20.27 -9.38 -14.79
CA GLU A 65 20.33 -8.40 -15.89
C GLU A 65 20.11 -6.94 -15.45
N GLY A 66 19.90 -6.69 -14.15
CA GLY A 66 19.64 -5.36 -13.60
C GLY A 66 18.18 -4.90 -13.67
N CYS A 67 17.29 -5.73 -14.22
CA CYS A 67 15.84 -5.54 -14.18
C CYS A 67 15.29 -5.87 -12.78
N VAL A 68 14.43 -5.02 -12.23
CA VAL A 68 13.79 -5.25 -10.93
C VAL A 68 12.51 -6.04 -11.18
N GLU A 69 12.53 -7.34 -10.93
CA GLU A 69 11.33 -8.17 -11.04
C GLU A 69 10.56 -8.16 -9.72
N LEU A 70 9.34 -7.62 -9.78
CA LEU A 70 8.33 -7.78 -8.73
C LEU A 70 7.65 -9.13 -8.93
N ASP A 71 8.37 -10.23 -8.72
CA ASP A 71 7.77 -11.56 -8.75
C ASP A 71 7.09 -11.85 -7.39
N PRO A 72 5.74 -11.88 -7.34
CA PRO A 72 5.01 -12.10 -6.10
C PRO A 72 5.20 -13.52 -5.54
N ASP A 73 5.64 -14.49 -6.35
CA ASP A 73 5.69 -15.90 -5.97
C ASP A 73 7.04 -16.31 -5.34
N VAL A 74 8.10 -15.54 -5.57
CA VAL A 74 9.45 -15.80 -5.03
C VAL A 74 9.58 -15.26 -3.60
N PRO A 75 9.78 -16.12 -2.58
CA PRO A 75 9.99 -15.67 -1.21
C PRO A 75 11.36 -15.01 -1.03
N VAL A 76 11.40 -13.93 -0.24
CA VAL A 76 12.61 -13.14 0.06
C VAL A 76 13.72 -13.97 0.76
N GLU A 77 13.42 -15.18 1.25
CA GLU A 77 14.33 -16.02 2.03
C GLU A 77 15.10 -17.10 1.26
N THR A 78 14.85 -17.34 -0.03
CA THR A 78 15.70 -18.30 -0.77
C THR A 78 16.97 -17.61 -1.25
N GLY A 79 17.93 -17.50 -0.33
CA GLY A 79 19.34 -17.32 -0.63
C GLY A 79 19.93 -18.63 -1.16
N LYS A 80 19.63 -18.99 -2.40
CA LYS A 80 20.50 -19.86 -3.18
C LYS A 80 20.85 -19.16 -4.48
N PRO A 81 22.15 -19.04 -4.82
CA PRO A 81 22.52 -18.61 -6.15
C PRO A 81 21.96 -19.64 -7.14
N ILE A 82 21.36 -19.14 -8.20
CA ILE A 82 20.87 -19.95 -9.32
C ILE A 82 22.13 -20.55 -9.97
N GLU A 83 22.37 -21.84 -9.71
CA GLU A 83 23.31 -22.68 -10.47
C GLU A 83 22.75 -22.91 -11.88
N ASP A 84 23.70 -22.97 -12.80
CA ASP A 84 23.63 -22.72 -14.25
C ASP A 84 22.74 -23.68 -15.05
#